data_AF-V9ESC1-F1
#
_entry.id   AF-V9ESC1-F1
#
_cell.length_a   1.000
_cell.length_b   1.000
_cell.length_c   1.000
_cell.angle_alpha   90.00
_cell.angle_beta   90.00
_cell.angle_gamma   90.00
#
_symmetry.space_group_name_H-M   'P 1'
#
loop_
_entity.id
_entity.type
_entity.pdbx_description
1 polymer ?
#
loop_
_entity_poly.entity_id
_entity_poly.type
_entity_poly.pdbx_seq_one_letter_code
_entity_poly.pdbx_strand_id
1 'polypeptide(L)'
;MTPYYDNSSLSNLPDATRAVVFEVVGEAIQRIRRALQVVPVSGNLFAERFCTATFSTIPPVCHSIAENELCLEMPMPDDHFASIRYCDKCTSSGCTADSCTITPAGTGVSKTDFLVYVRAEDTDTCKSSNTLAYASTCQHDQYDRPTFGMVNFCPNKLSTSDSVFERQVSTALHEFSHALGFSSRFFPLMRGEDGTPRTPRDELGNPPILNVGTCPNGKQIDYYVEPSNTTIKYSTERNHVVAKMVTPRVRAFVRDHFNCSTLEGAEIESQDGGCIGSHWEERLLEPEYMTPVDSYHNVFSALTLAFFADSGWYQVNASTSEVMHFGRKKGCSFATEKCIDSMTQAPIAADTFCTTFSTEFQGCSVDASSRAICSLSTENQSIPTEYQYFPDQPTKGGANSFADFCPLVLGYTAGDCTISTNLLQLGKSNINAFGETYCPTCKCTQTSLRSEDSTLWTINPPRQSGCYAMRCFVNVNSSVTVQLTIPRSAAQDSVNFNCTIKGEKLSVPGFSGDITCPDPAVVCEGENSNSDLLAFDDTRATTNSSSSGSSDTGSGTIMTGTESNSVELHKGSSLWALFGGSLLAVANMM
;
A
#
# COMPACT_ATOMS: atom_id res chain seq x y z
N MET A 1 -15.19 10.44 -2.63
CA MET A 1 -15.58 9.11 -2.07
C MET A 1 -16.72 9.27 -1.08
N THR A 2 -17.79 8.48 -1.24
CA THR A 2 -18.97 8.42 -0.37
C THR A 2 -19.26 6.96 -0.01
N PRO A 3 -19.50 6.61 1.26
CA PRO A 3 -19.86 5.25 1.63
C PRO A 3 -21.37 5.02 1.46
N TYR A 4 -21.74 3.83 1.00
CA TYR A 4 -23.10 3.30 1.08
C TYR A 4 -23.07 2.02 1.91
N TYR A 5 -23.77 2.01 3.03
CA TYR A 5 -23.73 0.90 3.98
C TYR A 5 -24.80 -0.13 3.68
N ASP A 6 -24.39 -1.39 3.51
CA ASP A 6 -25.30 -2.51 3.42
C ASP A 6 -25.88 -2.84 4.80
N ASN A 7 -27.06 -2.28 5.07
CA ASN A 7 -27.76 -2.49 6.33
C ASN A 7 -28.03 -3.97 6.61
N SER A 8 -28.17 -4.82 5.58
CA SER A 8 -28.53 -6.23 5.75
C SER A 8 -27.38 -7.06 6.34
N SER A 9 -26.14 -6.77 5.95
CA SER A 9 -24.95 -7.39 6.56
C SER A 9 -24.60 -6.74 7.90
N LEU A 10 -24.60 -5.41 7.96
CA LEU A 10 -24.17 -4.69 9.17
C LEU A 10 -25.13 -4.86 10.35
N SER A 11 -26.44 -5.11 10.13
CA SER A 11 -27.38 -5.39 11.22
C SER A 11 -27.11 -6.70 11.96
N ASN A 12 -26.30 -7.59 11.38
CA ASN A 12 -25.93 -8.87 12.00
C ASN A 12 -24.76 -8.73 12.98
N LEU A 13 -24.07 -7.59 12.99
CA LEU A 13 -22.97 -7.32 13.92
C LEU A 13 -23.51 -6.84 15.28
N PRO A 14 -22.80 -7.13 16.39
CA PRO A 14 -23.02 -6.45 17.65
C PRO A 14 -22.91 -4.93 17.50
N ASP A 15 -23.73 -4.16 18.21
CA ASP A 15 -23.80 -2.69 18.06
C ASP A 15 -22.42 -2.01 18.20
N ALA A 16 -21.60 -2.46 19.15
CA ALA A 16 -20.24 -1.94 19.35
C ALA A 16 -19.32 -2.24 18.15
N THR A 17 -19.37 -3.47 17.61
CA THR A 17 -18.60 -3.84 16.42
C THR A 17 -19.08 -3.09 15.18
N ARG A 18 -20.39 -2.86 15.05
CA ARG A 18 -20.95 -2.05 13.96
C ARG A 18 -20.50 -0.60 14.04
N ALA A 19 -20.42 -0.02 15.25
CA ALA A 19 -19.89 1.32 15.45
C ALA A 19 -18.44 1.44 14.98
N VAL A 20 -17.60 0.44 15.28
CA VAL A 20 -16.21 0.38 14.80
C VAL A 20 -16.15 0.42 13.28
N VAL A 21 -17.01 -0.31 12.55
CA VAL A 21 -17.03 -0.26 11.08
C VAL A 21 -17.31 1.16 10.58
N PHE A 22 -18.27 1.88 11.18
CA PHE A 22 -18.56 3.26 10.80
C PHE A 22 -17.39 4.21 11.07
N GLU A 23 -16.73 4.07 12.21
CA GLU A 23 -15.58 4.89 12.60
C GLU A 23 -14.36 4.63 11.70
N VAL A 24 -14.02 3.36 11.48
CA VAL A 24 -12.91 2.93 10.61
C VAL A 24 -13.11 3.42 9.18
N VAL A 25 -14.31 3.21 8.61
CA VAL A 25 -14.64 3.69 7.26
C VAL A 25 -14.60 5.21 7.19
N GLY A 26 -15.16 5.89 8.20
CA GLY A 26 -15.14 7.35 8.28
C GLY A 26 -13.72 7.90 8.23
N GLU A 27 -12.82 7.38 9.07
CA GLU A 27 -11.44 7.83 9.13
C GLU A 27 -10.63 7.50 7.87
N ALA A 28 -10.79 6.30 7.32
CA ALA A 28 -10.15 5.92 6.06
C ALA A 28 -10.58 6.86 4.91
N ILE A 29 -11.87 7.16 4.79
CA ILE A 29 -12.37 8.12 3.78
C ILE A 29 -11.77 9.52 3.99
N GLN A 30 -11.62 9.98 5.23
CA GLN A 30 -11.02 11.29 5.49
C GLN A 30 -9.53 11.34 5.15
N ARG A 31 -8.77 10.25 5.33
CA ARG A 31 -7.38 10.18 4.88
C ARG A 31 -7.28 10.17 3.36
N ILE A 32 -8.12 9.39 2.67
CA ILE A 32 -8.19 9.40 1.20
C ILE A 32 -8.53 10.78 0.65
N ARG A 33 -9.53 11.48 1.22
CA ARG A 33 -9.91 12.83 0.77
C ARG A 33 -8.81 13.87 0.97
N ARG A 34 -7.92 13.67 1.94
CA ARG A 34 -6.75 14.53 2.17
C ARG A 34 -5.60 14.21 1.20
N ALA A 35 -5.48 12.95 0.82
CA ALA A 35 -4.41 12.44 -0.03
C ALA A 35 -4.69 12.58 -1.53
N LEU A 36 -5.95 12.38 -1.96
CA LEU A 36 -6.33 12.25 -3.36
C LEU A 36 -7.39 13.29 -3.76
N GLN A 37 -7.22 13.85 -4.96
CA GLN A 37 -8.19 14.72 -5.63
C GLN A 37 -8.50 14.17 -7.02
N VAL A 38 -9.68 14.46 -7.54
CA VAL A 38 -10.15 14.01 -8.85
C VAL A 38 -10.77 15.17 -9.62
N VAL A 39 -10.90 15.01 -10.94
CA VAL A 39 -11.84 15.83 -11.70
C VAL A 39 -13.25 15.47 -11.20
N PRO A 40 -14.01 16.42 -10.61
CA PRO A 40 -15.28 16.08 -9.98
C PRO A 40 -16.32 15.60 -10.99
N VAL A 41 -17.16 14.67 -10.54
CA VAL A 41 -18.32 14.25 -11.32
C VAL A 41 -19.31 15.42 -11.43
N SER A 42 -19.72 15.73 -12.66
CA SER A 42 -20.71 16.78 -12.90
C SER A 42 -22.12 16.26 -12.60
N GLY A 43 -22.72 16.77 -11.52
CA GLY A 43 -24.08 16.39 -11.10
C GLY A 43 -24.08 15.21 -10.13
N ASN A 44 -25.07 14.32 -10.25
CA ASN A 44 -25.14 13.10 -9.45
C ASN A 44 -24.36 11.98 -10.15
N LEU A 45 -23.68 11.15 -9.36
CA LEU A 45 -23.03 9.95 -9.87
C LEU A 45 -24.06 8.87 -10.10
N PHE A 46 -24.08 8.33 -11.32
CA PHE A 46 -24.95 7.23 -11.70
C PHE A 46 -24.14 5.98 -12.01
N ALA A 47 -24.66 4.85 -11.56
CA ALA A 47 -24.21 3.54 -12.00
C ALA A 47 -24.73 3.27 -13.41
N GLU A 48 -23.93 2.54 -14.19
CA GLU A 48 -24.31 2.09 -15.51
C GLU A 48 -24.99 0.72 -15.42
N ARG A 49 -26.15 0.55 -16.07
CA ARG A 49 -26.82 -0.75 -16.14
C ARG A 49 -26.14 -1.65 -17.16
N PHE A 50 -25.88 -2.89 -16.79
CA PHE A 50 -25.26 -3.84 -17.69
C PHE A 50 -26.23 -4.30 -18.78
N CYS A 51 -25.83 -4.10 -20.03
CA CYS A 51 -26.53 -4.63 -21.18
C CYS A 51 -26.12 -6.09 -21.42
N THR A 52 -27.01 -7.04 -21.12
CA THR A 52 -26.74 -8.48 -21.21
C THR A 52 -26.73 -9.01 -22.63
N ALA A 53 -27.40 -8.33 -23.56
CA ALA A 53 -27.37 -8.64 -24.99
C ALA A 53 -27.54 -7.38 -25.82
N THR A 54 -26.88 -7.31 -26.98
CA THR A 54 -26.97 -6.16 -27.90
C THR A 54 -27.40 -6.59 -29.30
N PHE A 55 -28.18 -5.76 -29.98
CA PHE A 55 -28.38 -5.90 -31.42
C PHE A 55 -27.17 -5.36 -32.20
N SER A 56 -26.80 -6.04 -33.28
CA SER A 56 -25.74 -5.64 -34.24
C SER A 56 -26.14 -4.45 -35.14
N THR A 57 -26.83 -3.46 -34.56
CA THR A 57 -27.11 -2.17 -35.20
C THR A 57 -25.86 -1.27 -35.13
N ILE A 58 -25.85 -0.16 -35.87
CA ILE A 58 -24.76 0.82 -35.85
C ILE A 58 -25.36 2.19 -35.48
N PRO A 59 -25.11 2.71 -34.25
CA PRO A 59 -24.43 2.05 -33.13
C PRO A 59 -25.25 0.87 -32.55
N PRO A 60 -24.61 -0.12 -31.89
CA PRO A 60 -25.29 -1.21 -31.21
C PRO A 60 -26.29 -0.68 -30.18
N VAL A 61 -27.47 -1.31 -30.14
CA VAL A 61 -28.56 -0.98 -29.23
C VAL A 61 -28.76 -2.12 -28.25
N CYS A 62 -28.98 -1.78 -26.98
CA CYS A 62 -29.19 -2.76 -25.94
C CYS A 62 -30.50 -3.54 -26.18
N HIS A 63 -30.44 -4.87 -26.07
CA HIS A 63 -31.59 -5.75 -26.22
C HIS A 63 -32.21 -6.08 -24.86
N SER A 64 -31.38 -6.47 -23.90
CA SER A 64 -31.80 -6.84 -22.56
C SER A 64 -30.81 -6.29 -21.54
N ILE A 65 -31.30 -5.99 -20.34
CA ILE A 65 -30.52 -5.46 -19.23
C ILE A 65 -30.43 -6.50 -18.12
N ALA A 66 -29.41 -6.41 -17.27
CA ALA A 66 -29.33 -7.22 -16.08
C ALA A 66 -30.36 -6.75 -15.04
N GLU A 67 -31.01 -7.71 -14.39
CA GLU A 67 -31.85 -7.47 -13.21
C GLU A 67 -31.02 -7.79 -11.96
N ASN A 68 -31.19 -7.02 -10.89
CA ASN A 68 -30.48 -7.19 -9.61
C ASN A 68 -28.96 -7.19 -9.74
N GLU A 69 -28.42 -6.19 -10.43
CA GLU A 69 -26.98 -6.03 -10.61
C GLU A 69 -26.23 -5.94 -9.27
N LEU A 70 -25.10 -6.63 -9.21
CA LEU A 70 -24.24 -6.64 -8.03
C LEU A 70 -22.96 -5.84 -8.31
N CYS A 71 -22.56 -5.03 -7.33
CA CYS A 71 -21.18 -4.56 -7.23
C CYS A 71 -20.41 -5.58 -6.38
N LEU A 72 -19.73 -6.51 -7.06
CA LEU A 72 -19.17 -7.74 -6.45
C LEU A 72 -20.30 -8.55 -5.84
N GLU A 73 -20.43 -8.50 -4.53
CA GLU A 73 -21.42 -9.28 -3.80
C GLU A 73 -22.59 -8.39 -3.32
N MET A 74 -22.50 -7.08 -3.56
CA MET A 74 -23.46 -6.10 -3.06
C MET A 74 -24.58 -5.79 -4.07
N PRO A 75 -25.87 -5.99 -3.75
CA PRO A 75 -26.98 -5.59 -4.61
C PRO A 75 -27.09 -4.07 -4.75
N MET A 76 -26.83 -3.56 -5.96
CA MET A 76 -26.85 -2.12 -6.21
C MET A 76 -28.30 -1.59 -6.19
N PRO A 77 -28.62 -0.56 -5.39
CA PRO A 77 -29.95 0.04 -5.36
C PRO A 77 -30.36 0.60 -6.72
N ASP A 78 -31.63 0.39 -7.11
CA ASP A 78 -32.17 0.91 -8.37
C ASP A 78 -32.04 2.43 -8.50
N ASP A 79 -32.14 3.14 -7.37
CA ASP A 79 -31.99 4.60 -7.29
C ASP A 79 -30.58 5.08 -7.69
N HIS A 80 -29.57 4.21 -7.71
CA HIS A 80 -28.22 4.58 -8.11
C HIS A 80 -28.02 4.54 -9.64
N PHE A 81 -28.91 3.89 -10.39
CA PHE A 81 -28.74 3.73 -11.83
C PHE A 81 -29.35 4.88 -12.64
N ALA A 82 -28.68 5.24 -13.74
CA ALA A 82 -29.30 6.09 -14.76
C ALA A 82 -30.38 5.32 -15.53
N SER A 83 -31.24 6.06 -16.24
CA SER A 83 -32.13 5.45 -17.23
C SER A 83 -31.31 4.89 -18.39
N ILE A 84 -31.61 3.66 -18.81
CA ILE A 84 -31.06 3.06 -20.03
C ILE A 84 -32.20 2.76 -21.00
N ARG A 85 -31.93 2.98 -22.30
CA ARG A 85 -32.82 2.57 -23.38
C ARG A 85 -32.41 1.18 -23.86
N TYR A 86 -33.33 0.23 -23.81
CA TYR A 86 -33.19 -1.10 -24.41
C TYR A 86 -34.39 -1.41 -25.29
N CYS A 87 -34.24 -2.33 -26.24
CA CYS A 87 -35.28 -2.63 -27.21
C CYS A 87 -35.52 -4.13 -27.30
N ASP A 88 -36.78 -4.54 -27.45
CA ASP A 88 -37.11 -5.95 -27.62
C ASP A 88 -36.90 -6.42 -29.07
N LYS A 89 -36.98 -5.47 -30.02
CA LYS A 89 -36.85 -5.74 -31.46
C LYS A 89 -36.17 -4.58 -32.18
N CYS A 90 -35.21 -4.93 -33.03
CA CYS A 90 -34.55 -4.01 -33.96
C CYS A 90 -34.46 -4.64 -35.35
N THR A 91 -34.43 -3.80 -36.39
CA THR A 91 -34.16 -4.20 -37.78
C THR A 91 -32.75 -3.77 -38.18
N SER A 92 -32.24 -4.24 -39.33
CA SER A 92 -30.95 -3.77 -39.88
C SER A 92 -30.92 -2.26 -40.16
N SER A 93 -32.09 -1.64 -40.33
CA SER A 93 -32.26 -0.19 -40.51
C SER A 93 -32.40 0.60 -39.19
N GLY A 94 -32.31 -0.07 -38.03
CA GLY A 94 -32.43 0.55 -36.70
C GLY A 94 -33.62 0.05 -35.87
N CYS A 95 -33.78 0.63 -34.68
CA CYS A 95 -34.83 0.28 -33.72
C CYS A 95 -35.90 1.37 -33.70
N THR A 96 -37.15 0.99 -34.00
CA THR A 96 -38.31 1.89 -33.91
C THR A 96 -38.59 2.27 -32.45
N ALA A 97 -39.10 3.49 -32.20
CA ALA A 97 -39.39 3.95 -30.84
C ALA A 97 -40.36 3.01 -30.09
N ASP A 98 -41.35 2.47 -30.78
CA ASP A 98 -42.39 1.60 -30.21
C ASP A 98 -41.89 0.22 -29.74
N SER A 99 -40.66 -0.17 -30.10
CA SER A 99 -40.05 -1.43 -29.69
C SER A 99 -38.99 -1.26 -28.60
N CYS A 100 -38.90 -0.07 -28.01
CA CYS A 100 -37.88 0.30 -27.04
C CYS A 100 -38.48 0.82 -25.74
N THR A 101 -37.91 0.37 -24.63
CA THR A 101 -38.26 0.77 -23.28
C THR A 101 -37.11 1.58 -22.69
N ILE A 102 -37.45 2.60 -21.91
CA ILE A 102 -36.50 3.38 -21.11
C ILE A 102 -36.76 3.02 -19.65
N THR A 103 -35.74 2.53 -18.95
CA THR A 103 -35.88 2.26 -17.51
C THR A 103 -36.11 3.56 -16.75
N PRO A 104 -36.87 3.56 -15.65
CA PRO A 104 -36.91 4.71 -14.76
C PRO A 104 -35.49 5.13 -14.37
N ALA A 105 -35.19 6.41 -14.43
CA ALA A 105 -33.96 6.94 -13.88
C ALA A 105 -34.07 6.96 -12.36
N GLY A 106 -33.05 6.44 -11.68
CA GLY A 106 -32.86 6.66 -10.26
C GLY A 106 -32.50 8.12 -9.97
N THR A 107 -32.29 8.44 -8.70
CA THR A 107 -31.84 9.77 -8.29
C THR A 107 -30.33 9.97 -8.49
N GLY A 108 -29.55 8.88 -8.55
CA GLY A 108 -28.10 8.91 -8.51
C GLY A 108 -27.59 9.39 -7.14
N VAL A 109 -26.28 9.29 -6.93
CA VAL A 109 -25.66 9.70 -5.66
C VAL A 109 -25.10 11.11 -5.79
N SER A 110 -25.70 12.06 -5.09
CA SER A 110 -25.25 13.46 -5.11
C SER A 110 -23.87 13.65 -4.47
N LYS A 111 -23.13 14.70 -4.89
CA LYS A 111 -21.83 15.12 -4.31
C LYS A 111 -20.82 13.97 -4.15
N THR A 112 -20.76 13.10 -5.15
CA THR A 112 -19.99 11.86 -5.07
C THR A 112 -19.21 11.65 -6.36
N ASP A 113 -17.89 11.47 -6.24
CA ASP A 113 -17.01 11.14 -7.37
C ASP A 113 -16.61 9.67 -7.43
N PHE A 114 -16.84 8.96 -6.32
CA PHE A 114 -16.62 7.54 -6.14
C PHE A 114 -17.55 7.03 -5.04
N LEU A 115 -18.34 5.99 -5.31
CA LEU A 115 -19.19 5.32 -4.34
C LEU A 115 -18.54 4.01 -3.88
N VAL A 116 -18.38 3.83 -2.56
CA VAL A 116 -17.95 2.56 -1.99
C VAL A 116 -19.11 1.90 -1.25
N TYR A 117 -19.50 0.71 -1.68
CA TYR A 117 -20.43 -0.13 -0.94
C TYR A 117 -19.70 -0.82 0.21
N VAL A 118 -20.20 -0.66 1.43
CA VAL A 118 -19.56 -1.17 2.65
C VAL A 118 -20.40 -2.29 3.23
N ARG A 119 -19.79 -3.45 3.41
CA ARG A 119 -20.43 -4.66 3.96
C ARG A 119 -19.57 -5.28 5.05
N ALA A 120 -20.20 -6.12 5.86
CA ALA A 120 -19.48 -6.98 6.81
C ALA A 120 -20.16 -8.34 6.89
N GLU A 121 -19.74 -9.26 6.01
CA GLU A 121 -20.29 -10.60 5.88
C GLU A 121 -19.18 -11.66 5.99
N ASP A 122 -19.47 -12.76 6.66
CA ASP A 122 -18.54 -13.89 6.83
C ASP A 122 -18.59 -14.81 5.60
N THR A 123 -17.98 -14.35 4.51
CA THR A 123 -17.94 -15.02 3.21
C THR A 123 -16.91 -16.14 3.18
N ASP A 124 -16.87 -16.90 2.08
CA ASP A 124 -15.87 -17.96 1.91
C ASP A 124 -14.44 -17.40 1.90
N THR A 125 -14.23 -16.20 1.36
CA THR A 125 -12.94 -15.49 1.43
C THR A 125 -12.54 -15.17 2.87
N CYS A 126 -13.48 -14.80 3.74
CA CYS A 126 -13.19 -14.62 5.16
C CYS A 126 -12.83 -15.93 5.89
N LYS A 127 -13.26 -17.08 5.36
CA LYS A 127 -13.04 -18.41 5.96
C LYS A 127 -11.82 -19.13 5.40
N SER A 128 -11.47 -18.90 4.13
CA SER A 128 -10.41 -19.61 3.43
C SER A 128 -9.00 -19.10 3.75
N SER A 129 -8.90 -17.92 4.36
CA SER A 129 -7.63 -17.21 4.56
C SER A 129 -7.64 -16.39 5.83
N ASN A 130 -6.47 -15.88 6.23
CA ASN A 130 -6.33 -14.89 7.30
C ASN A 130 -6.75 -13.47 6.86
N THR A 131 -7.72 -13.39 5.94
CA THR A 131 -8.21 -12.16 5.34
C THR A 131 -8.88 -11.27 6.39
N LEU A 132 -8.46 -10.01 6.46
CA LEU A 132 -9.07 -9.01 7.35
C LEU A 132 -10.28 -8.34 6.68
N ALA A 133 -10.11 -8.00 5.41
CA ALA A 133 -11.12 -7.42 4.54
C ALA A 133 -10.72 -7.69 3.08
N TYR A 134 -11.62 -7.40 2.15
CA TYR A 134 -11.33 -7.43 0.72
C TYR A 134 -12.16 -6.38 0.00
N ALA A 135 -11.62 -5.87 -1.11
CA ALA A 135 -12.31 -4.90 -1.93
C ALA A 135 -11.91 -4.97 -3.40
N SER A 136 -12.78 -4.45 -4.26
CA SER A 136 -12.45 -4.24 -5.66
C SER A 136 -13.32 -3.16 -6.29
N THR A 137 -12.93 -2.73 -7.48
CA THR A 137 -13.71 -1.85 -8.32
C THR A 137 -14.77 -2.66 -9.06
N CYS A 138 -16.00 -2.17 -9.13
CA CYS A 138 -17.06 -2.76 -9.94
C CYS A 138 -17.41 -1.92 -11.18
N GLN A 139 -17.30 -0.59 -11.13
CA GLN A 139 -17.51 0.25 -12.32
C GLN A 139 -16.45 1.35 -12.43
N HIS A 140 -16.21 1.79 -13.66
CA HIS A 140 -15.33 2.89 -14.02
C HIS A 140 -16.02 3.81 -15.02
N ASP A 141 -15.52 5.04 -15.16
CA ASP A 141 -16.04 6.02 -16.12
C ASP A 141 -15.40 5.89 -17.52
N GLN A 142 -15.81 6.74 -18.46
CA GLN A 142 -15.33 6.74 -19.84
C GLN A 142 -13.83 7.02 -20.00
N TYR A 143 -13.15 7.43 -18.93
CA TYR A 143 -11.70 7.62 -18.86
C TYR A 143 -11.03 6.53 -18.01
N ASP A 144 -11.69 5.39 -17.87
CA ASP A 144 -11.26 4.22 -17.12
C ASP A 144 -11.04 4.46 -15.61
N ARG A 145 -11.43 5.63 -15.08
CA ARG A 145 -11.27 5.92 -13.66
C ARG A 145 -12.32 5.16 -12.85
N PRO A 146 -11.94 4.41 -11.81
CA PRO A 146 -12.89 3.78 -10.90
C PRO A 146 -13.93 4.78 -10.36
N THR A 147 -15.20 4.38 -10.37
CA THR A 147 -16.34 5.20 -9.89
C THR A 147 -17.21 4.47 -8.89
N PHE A 148 -17.24 3.13 -8.93
CA PHE A 148 -17.94 2.32 -7.95
C PHE A 148 -17.05 1.16 -7.52
N GLY A 149 -17.01 0.90 -6.22
CA GLY A 149 -16.37 -0.28 -5.65
C GLY A 149 -17.11 -0.81 -4.44
N MET A 150 -16.68 -1.95 -3.93
CA MET A 150 -17.22 -2.54 -2.71
C MET A 150 -16.06 -2.98 -1.82
N VAL A 151 -16.24 -2.81 -0.51
CA VAL A 151 -15.42 -3.42 0.54
C VAL A 151 -16.28 -4.35 1.40
N ASN A 152 -15.72 -5.49 1.79
CA ASN A 152 -16.27 -6.35 2.82
C ASN A 152 -15.27 -6.51 3.97
N PHE A 153 -15.70 -6.20 5.19
CA PHE A 153 -14.93 -6.45 6.41
C PHE A 153 -15.31 -7.82 6.99
N CYS A 154 -14.31 -8.68 7.26
CA CYS A 154 -14.58 -9.99 7.84
C CYS A 154 -15.01 -9.86 9.31
N PRO A 155 -16.25 -10.22 9.69
CA PRO A 155 -16.79 -9.93 11.03
C PRO A 155 -15.93 -10.47 12.18
N ASN A 156 -15.37 -11.65 12.00
CA ASN A 156 -14.54 -12.35 13.00
C ASN A 156 -13.16 -11.70 13.22
N LYS A 157 -12.77 -10.72 12.39
CA LYS A 157 -11.49 -10.01 12.48
C LYS A 157 -11.64 -8.59 13.02
N LEU A 158 -12.88 -8.10 13.17
CA LEU A 158 -13.16 -6.79 13.75
C LEU A 158 -12.97 -6.81 15.26
N SER A 159 -12.43 -5.72 15.80
CA SER A 159 -12.17 -5.58 17.23
C SER A 159 -12.57 -4.21 17.74
N THR A 160 -13.15 -4.18 18.94
CA THR A 160 -13.53 -2.96 19.66
C THR A 160 -12.42 -2.41 20.55
N SER A 161 -11.21 -2.99 20.49
CA SER A 161 -10.06 -2.49 21.25
C SER A 161 -9.45 -1.28 20.56
N ASP A 162 -9.34 -0.16 21.30
CA ASP A 162 -8.67 1.07 20.83
C ASP A 162 -7.24 0.80 20.34
N SER A 163 -6.55 -0.18 20.94
CA SER A 163 -5.18 -0.54 20.60
C SER A 163 -5.00 -1.09 19.18
N VAL A 164 -6.08 -1.50 18.50
CA VAL A 164 -6.03 -2.01 17.12
C VAL A 164 -6.84 -1.15 16.15
N PHE A 165 -7.36 0.00 16.60
CA PHE A 165 -8.15 0.90 15.76
C PHE A 165 -7.36 1.38 14.54
N GLU A 166 -6.15 1.91 14.74
CA GLU A 166 -5.29 2.38 13.64
C GLU A 166 -4.94 1.28 12.63
N ARG A 167 -4.75 0.05 13.12
CA ARG A 167 -4.51 -1.12 12.27
C ARG A 167 -5.73 -1.43 11.38
N GLN A 168 -6.94 -1.38 11.95
CA GLN A 168 -8.18 -1.54 11.19
C GLN A 168 -8.41 -0.39 10.18
N VAL A 169 -8.03 0.84 10.52
CA VAL A 169 -8.03 1.98 9.58
C VAL A 169 -7.05 1.73 8.44
N SER A 170 -5.87 1.18 8.73
CA SER A 170 -4.89 0.79 7.71
C SER A 170 -5.41 -0.29 6.77
N THR A 171 -6.05 -1.33 7.31
CA THR A 171 -6.75 -2.34 6.51
C THR A 171 -7.79 -1.69 5.59
N ALA A 172 -8.63 -0.79 6.11
CA ALA A 172 -9.64 -0.12 5.29
C ALA A 172 -9.02 0.74 4.16
N LEU A 173 -7.89 1.39 4.42
CA LEU A 173 -7.18 2.18 3.41
C LEU A 173 -6.55 1.32 2.32
N HIS A 174 -5.99 0.17 2.69
CA HIS A 174 -5.51 -0.85 1.76
C HIS A 174 -6.63 -1.27 0.81
N GLU A 175 -7.76 -1.69 1.37
CA GLU A 175 -8.90 -2.17 0.57
C GLU A 175 -9.53 -1.05 -0.27
N PHE A 176 -9.64 0.16 0.26
CA PHE A 176 -10.09 1.30 -0.53
C PHE A 176 -9.13 1.63 -1.68
N SER A 177 -7.84 1.36 -1.54
CA SER A 177 -6.89 1.57 -2.64
C SER A 177 -7.11 0.55 -3.77
N HIS A 178 -7.44 -0.70 -3.46
CA HIS A 178 -7.92 -1.66 -4.48
C HIS A 178 -9.23 -1.20 -5.13
N ALA A 179 -10.19 -0.73 -4.35
CA ALA A 179 -11.45 -0.17 -4.87
C ALA A 179 -11.23 1.07 -5.75
N LEU A 180 -10.14 1.81 -5.52
CA LEU A 180 -9.71 2.97 -6.30
C LEU A 180 -8.79 2.61 -7.49
N GLY A 181 -8.57 1.33 -7.75
CA GLY A 181 -7.91 0.85 -8.97
C GLY A 181 -6.47 0.37 -8.79
N PHE A 182 -5.94 0.30 -7.56
CA PHE A 182 -4.67 -0.41 -7.31
C PHE A 182 -4.89 -1.90 -7.49
N SER A 183 -4.81 -2.42 -8.72
CA SER A 183 -5.01 -3.84 -9.02
C SER A 183 -4.48 -4.18 -10.40
N SER A 184 -3.99 -5.41 -10.58
CA SER A 184 -3.58 -5.93 -11.89
C SER A 184 -4.67 -5.82 -12.97
N ARG A 185 -5.96 -5.83 -12.59
CA ARG A 185 -7.08 -5.60 -13.50
C ARG A 185 -7.12 -4.18 -14.06
N PHE A 186 -6.59 -3.22 -13.32
CA PHE A 186 -6.66 -1.79 -13.60
C PHE A 186 -5.34 -1.22 -14.13
N PHE A 187 -4.21 -1.93 -13.99
CA PHE A 187 -2.94 -1.50 -14.59
C PHE A 187 -3.03 -1.30 -16.13
N PRO A 188 -3.70 -2.17 -16.92
CA PRO A 188 -3.88 -1.93 -18.35
C PRO A 188 -4.73 -0.70 -18.65
N LEU A 189 -5.56 -0.28 -17.70
CA LEU A 189 -6.51 0.82 -17.84
C LEU A 189 -5.91 2.20 -17.52
N MET A 190 -4.71 2.25 -16.93
CA MET A 190 -4.04 3.50 -16.57
C MET A 190 -3.83 4.43 -17.78
N ARG A 191 -3.86 5.73 -17.51
CA ARG A 191 -3.72 6.82 -18.48
C ARG A 191 -2.52 7.71 -18.17
N GLY A 192 -2.01 8.38 -19.20
CA GLY A 192 -1.07 9.49 -19.05
C GLY A 192 -1.76 10.71 -18.45
N GLU A 193 -0.99 11.72 -18.09
CA GLU A 193 -1.52 12.99 -17.56
C GLU A 193 -2.36 13.76 -18.57
N ASP A 194 -2.09 13.56 -19.87
CA ASP A 194 -2.87 14.10 -20.98
C ASP A 194 -4.19 13.32 -21.22
N GLY A 195 -4.48 12.31 -20.39
CA GLY A 195 -5.65 11.44 -20.51
C GLY A 195 -5.54 10.36 -21.58
N THR A 196 -4.40 10.24 -22.28
CA THR A 196 -4.20 9.18 -23.27
C THR A 196 -4.03 7.81 -22.60
N PRO A 197 -4.61 6.72 -23.14
CA PRO A 197 -4.36 5.37 -22.62
C PRO A 197 -2.87 5.01 -22.66
N ARG A 198 -2.31 4.55 -21.54
CA ARG A 198 -0.92 4.02 -21.51
C ARG A 198 -0.81 2.70 -22.26
N THR A 199 -1.87 1.92 -22.23
CA THR A 199 -1.99 0.67 -22.99
C THR A 199 -2.81 0.94 -24.25
N PRO A 200 -2.30 0.58 -25.45
CA PRO A 200 -3.04 0.73 -26.70
C PRO A 200 -4.45 0.14 -26.62
N ARG A 201 -5.42 0.80 -27.28
CA ARG A 201 -6.81 0.36 -27.33
C ARG A 201 -7.17 -0.17 -28.72
N ASP A 202 -8.10 -1.12 -28.77
CA ASP A 202 -8.75 -1.53 -30.02
C ASP A 202 -9.78 -0.49 -30.49
N GLU A 203 -10.45 -0.75 -31.62
CA GLU A 203 -11.49 0.12 -32.19
C GLU A 203 -12.71 0.30 -31.26
N LEU A 204 -12.88 -0.58 -30.28
CA LEU A 204 -13.95 -0.54 -29.29
C LEU A 204 -13.50 0.15 -27.98
N GLY A 205 -12.26 0.62 -27.91
CA GLY A 205 -11.70 1.28 -26.74
C GLY A 205 -11.15 0.33 -25.67
N ASN A 206 -11.05 -0.98 -25.96
CA ASN A 206 -10.60 -1.98 -24.99
C ASN A 206 -9.09 -2.23 -25.05
N PRO A 207 -8.42 -2.51 -23.90
CA PRO A 207 -7.04 -3.01 -23.89
C PRO A 207 -6.92 -4.41 -24.52
N PRO A 208 -5.69 -4.85 -24.85
CA PRO A 208 -5.44 -6.19 -25.39
C PRO A 208 -5.85 -7.29 -24.40
N ILE A 209 -6.59 -8.28 -24.89
CA ILE A 209 -7.06 -9.43 -24.11
C ILE A 209 -6.43 -10.72 -24.65
N LEU A 210 -5.81 -11.50 -23.77
CA LEU A 210 -5.30 -12.84 -24.02
C LEU A 210 -6.24 -13.87 -23.39
N ASN A 211 -6.86 -14.71 -24.22
CA ASN A 211 -7.84 -15.73 -23.78
C ASN A 211 -7.24 -17.14 -23.63
N VAL A 212 -5.99 -17.35 -24.07
CA VAL A 212 -5.22 -18.58 -23.90
C VAL A 212 -3.74 -18.23 -23.92
N GLY A 213 -2.93 -18.91 -23.10
CA GLY A 213 -1.48 -18.72 -23.14
C GLY A 213 -0.79 -19.03 -21.82
N THR A 214 0.42 -18.52 -21.68
CA THR A 214 1.22 -18.65 -20.47
C THR A 214 1.79 -17.29 -20.12
N CYS A 215 1.55 -16.83 -18.90
CA CYS A 215 2.12 -15.60 -18.37
C CYS A 215 3.66 -15.70 -18.35
N PRO A 216 4.40 -14.58 -18.29
CA PRO A 216 5.85 -14.62 -18.13
C PRO A 216 6.34 -15.42 -16.90
N ASN A 217 5.54 -15.49 -15.84
CA ASN A 217 5.83 -16.29 -14.65
C ASN A 217 5.50 -17.80 -14.79
N GLY A 218 5.09 -18.27 -15.98
CA GLY A 218 4.79 -19.68 -16.24
C GLY A 218 3.35 -20.10 -15.91
N LYS A 219 2.51 -19.23 -15.33
CA LYS A 219 1.12 -19.56 -15.03
C LYS A 219 0.28 -19.60 -16.32
N GLN A 220 -0.66 -20.55 -16.42
CA GLN A 220 -1.57 -20.62 -17.56
C GLN A 220 -2.58 -19.47 -17.52
N ILE A 221 -2.90 -18.95 -18.71
CA ILE A 221 -3.89 -17.90 -18.93
C ILE A 221 -5.13 -18.55 -19.50
N ASP A 222 -6.26 -18.34 -18.83
CA ASP A 222 -7.62 -18.52 -19.33
C ASP A 222 -8.26 -17.17 -19.70
N TYR A 223 -7.85 -16.10 -19.02
CA TYR A 223 -8.22 -14.74 -19.34
C TYR A 223 -7.22 -13.73 -18.71
N TYR A 224 -6.64 -12.84 -19.53
CA TYR A 224 -5.69 -11.83 -19.05
C TYR A 224 -5.73 -10.57 -19.89
N VAL A 225 -5.81 -9.41 -19.24
CA VAL A 225 -5.68 -8.11 -19.90
C VAL A 225 -4.24 -7.64 -19.76
N GLU A 226 -3.54 -7.54 -20.88
CA GLU A 226 -2.10 -7.26 -20.87
C GLU A 226 -1.85 -5.75 -20.79
N PRO A 227 -1.15 -5.25 -19.75
CA PRO A 227 -0.71 -3.86 -19.69
C PRO A 227 0.45 -3.63 -20.67
N SER A 228 0.60 -2.39 -21.14
CA SER A 228 1.77 -1.98 -21.92
C SER A 228 3.08 -2.18 -21.14
N ASN A 229 4.18 -2.41 -21.87
CA ASN A 229 5.54 -2.49 -21.33
C ASN A 229 6.04 -1.16 -20.72
N THR A 230 5.32 -0.05 -20.94
CA THR A 230 5.54 1.25 -20.30
C THR A 230 4.84 1.37 -18.94
N THR A 231 3.98 0.41 -18.59
CA THR A 231 3.28 0.35 -17.30
C THR A 231 3.86 -0.79 -16.46
N ILE A 232 3.86 -2.02 -16.98
CA ILE A 232 4.43 -3.20 -16.31
C ILE A 232 5.51 -3.80 -17.21
N LYS A 233 6.69 -4.03 -16.64
CA LYS A 233 7.81 -4.68 -17.32
C LYS A 233 8.25 -5.90 -16.54
N TYR A 234 8.49 -7.00 -17.25
CA TYR A 234 9.02 -8.22 -16.65
C TYR A 234 10.54 -8.29 -16.81
N SER A 235 11.21 -8.79 -15.78
CA SER A 235 12.64 -9.15 -15.80
C SER A 235 12.87 -10.46 -15.05
N THR A 236 14.08 -11.03 -15.20
CA THR A 236 14.51 -12.16 -14.38
C THR A 236 15.51 -11.65 -13.36
N GLU A 237 15.15 -11.75 -12.08
CA GLU A 237 15.96 -11.30 -10.95
C GLU A 237 15.90 -12.37 -9.86
N ARG A 238 16.99 -12.54 -9.10
CA ARG A 238 17.06 -13.52 -8.00
C ARG A 238 16.66 -14.96 -8.39
N ASN A 239 16.84 -15.32 -9.66
CA ASN A 239 16.47 -16.61 -10.29
C ASN A 239 14.97 -16.87 -10.48
N HIS A 240 14.12 -15.85 -10.47
CA HIS A 240 12.71 -15.96 -10.84
C HIS A 240 12.26 -14.76 -11.69
N VAL A 241 11.05 -14.84 -12.24
CA VAL A 241 10.46 -13.77 -13.02
C VAL A 241 9.81 -12.78 -12.06
N VAL A 242 10.13 -11.50 -12.21
CA VAL A 242 9.55 -10.40 -11.45
C VAL A 242 8.78 -9.47 -12.37
N ALA A 243 7.65 -8.95 -11.91
CA ALA A 243 6.91 -7.89 -12.59
C ALA A 243 7.22 -6.56 -11.91
N LYS A 244 7.53 -5.52 -12.69
CA LYS A 244 7.85 -4.18 -12.18
C LYS A 244 6.91 -3.15 -12.76
N MET A 245 6.34 -2.30 -11.91
CA MET A 245 5.67 -1.09 -12.34
C MET A 245 6.69 -0.01 -12.68
N VAL A 246 6.75 0.35 -13.96
CA VAL A 246 7.81 1.21 -14.53
C VAL A 246 7.30 2.62 -14.87
N THR A 247 6.15 3.01 -14.31
CA THR A 247 5.59 4.35 -14.52
C THR A 247 6.49 5.44 -13.93
N PRO A 248 6.43 6.68 -14.45
CA PRO A 248 7.47 7.68 -14.21
C PRO A 248 7.72 8.01 -12.73
N ARG A 249 6.69 8.29 -11.93
CA ARG A 249 6.82 8.64 -10.51
C ARG A 249 7.12 7.44 -9.65
N VAL A 250 6.53 6.28 -9.94
CA VAL A 250 6.84 5.02 -9.23
C VAL A 250 8.31 4.68 -9.38
N ARG A 251 8.85 4.76 -10.60
CA ARG A 251 10.27 4.58 -10.89
C ARG A 251 11.14 5.63 -10.21
N ALA A 252 10.74 6.90 -10.22
CA ALA A 252 11.47 7.97 -9.55
C ALA A 252 11.56 7.73 -8.03
N PHE A 253 10.45 7.33 -7.41
CA PHE A 253 10.39 6.99 -5.99
C PHE A 253 11.37 5.87 -5.66
N VAL A 254 11.31 4.71 -6.31
CA VAL A 254 12.18 3.57 -5.91
C VAL A 254 13.66 3.84 -6.16
N ARG A 255 13.99 4.62 -7.20
CA ARG A 255 15.38 5.03 -7.46
C ARG A 255 15.93 5.91 -6.33
N ASP A 256 15.13 6.89 -5.88
CA ASP A 256 15.51 7.71 -4.73
C ASP A 256 15.52 6.86 -3.45
N HIS A 257 14.43 6.18 -3.17
CA HIS A 257 14.21 5.40 -1.94
C HIS A 257 15.34 4.42 -1.70
N PHE A 258 15.65 3.53 -2.64
CA PHE A 258 16.73 2.57 -2.49
C PHE A 258 18.13 3.16 -2.74
N ASN A 259 18.25 4.40 -3.22
CA ASN A 259 19.50 4.98 -3.74
C ASN A 259 20.12 4.14 -4.86
N CYS A 260 19.30 3.82 -5.87
CA CYS A 260 19.72 3.01 -7.02
C CYS A 260 19.17 3.59 -8.32
N SER A 261 19.99 4.35 -9.05
CA SER A 261 19.57 5.03 -10.28
C SER A 261 19.24 4.09 -11.45
N THR A 262 19.67 2.82 -11.39
CA THR A 262 19.47 1.83 -12.46
C THR A 262 18.18 1.04 -12.31
N LEU A 263 17.44 1.15 -11.19
CA LEU A 263 16.17 0.44 -11.04
C LEU A 263 15.17 0.87 -12.11
N GLU A 264 14.48 -0.09 -12.71
CA GLU A 264 13.52 0.19 -13.78
C GLU A 264 12.14 0.56 -13.25
N GLY A 265 11.77 0.10 -12.06
CA GLY A 265 10.45 0.27 -11.46
C GLY A 265 10.33 -0.42 -10.11
N ALA A 266 9.17 -0.30 -9.48
CA ALA A 266 8.84 -0.99 -8.23
C ALA A 266 8.35 -2.41 -8.50
N GLU A 267 8.81 -3.39 -7.75
CA GLU A 267 8.35 -4.78 -7.90
C GLU A 267 6.91 -4.93 -7.39
N ILE A 268 6.14 -5.71 -8.14
CA ILE A 268 4.78 -6.13 -7.83
C ILE A 268 4.86 -7.56 -7.30
N GLU A 269 4.11 -7.81 -6.23
CA GLU A 269 4.05 -9.09 -5.53
C GLU A 269 3.80 -10.25 -6.49
N SER A 270 4.63 -11.29 -6.39
CA SER A 270 4.55 -12.44 -7.31
C SER A 270 3.76 -13.62 -6.74
N GLN A 271 3.53 -13.62 -5.43
CA GLN A 271 2.85 -14.70 -4.69
C GLN A 271 1.34 -14.46 -4.52
N ASP A 272 0.80 -13.33 -4.98
CA ASP A 272 -0.66 -13.04 -5.07
C ASP A 272 -1.42 -14.03 -5.97
N GLY A 273 -0.68 -14.71 -6.85
CA GLY A 273 -1.24 -15.53 -7.92
C GLY A 273 -1.70 -14.70 -9.13
N GLY A 274 -1.82 -15.37 -10.28
CA GLY A 274 -2.18 -14.72 -11.55
C GLY A 274 -0.95 -14.45 -12.40
N CYS A 275 -1.09 -13.65 -13.46
CA CYS A 275 0.06 -13.20 -14.26
C CYS A 275 0.82 -12.03 -13.61
N ILE A 276 0.12 -11.19 -12.86
CA ILE A 276 0.62 -10.00 -12.15
C ILE A 276 -0.17 -9.90 -10.84
N GLY A 277 0.53 -9.65 -9.73
CA GLY A 277 -0.10 -9.36 -8.44
C GLY A 277 -0.80 -8.01 -8.39
N SER A 278 -1.48 -7.77 -7.28
CA SER A 278 -2.17 -6.50 -6.98
C SER A 278 -1.60 -5.79 -5.77
N HIS A 279 -0.44 -6.22 -5.28
CA HIS A 279 0.27 -5.59 -4.18
C HIS A 279 1.70 -5.19 -4.56
N TRP A 280 2.31 -4.33 -3.76
CA TRP A 280 3.76 -4.14 -3.80
C TRP A 280 4.48 -5.37 -3.24
N GLU A 281 5.68 -5.64 -3.77
CA GLU A 281 6.54 -6.74 -3.33
C GLU A 281 6.93 -6.62 -1.85
N GLU A 282 6.39 -7.52 -1.01
CA GLU A 282 6.58 -7.51 0.44
C GLU A 282 8.06 -7.60 0.82
N ARG A 283 8.88 -8.38 0.09
CA ARG A 283 10.31 -8.53 0.39
C ARG A 283 11.03 -7.18 0.43
N LEU A 284 10.65 -6.27 -0.46
CA LEU A 284 11.34 -5.01 -0.70
C LEU A 284 10.70 -3.81 -0.03
N LEU A 285 9.41 -3.93 0.24
CA LEU A 285 8.56 -2.79 0.55
C LEU A 285 7.74 -3.02 1.83
N GLU A 286 7.99 -4.04 2.66
CA GLU A 286 7.53 -4.01 4.06
C GLU A 286 7.96 -2.67 4.71
N PRO A 287 7.15 -1.97 5.50
CA PRO A 287 5.73 -2.18 5.81
C PRO A 287 4.80 -1.24 5.02
N GLU A 288 5.03 -1.03 3.72
CA GLU A 288 4.17 -0.20 2.88
C GLU A 288 2.73 -0.73 2.90
N TYR A 289 1.75 0.15 3.12
CA TYR A 289 0.40 -0.30 3.40
C TYR A 289 -0.31 -1.05 2.26
N MET A 290 0.23 -1.07 1.03
CA MET A 290 -0.23 -1.83 -0.14
C MET A 290 0.61 -3.08 -0.43
N THR A 291 1.45 -3.54 0.49
CA THR A 291 1.98 -4.91 0.45
C THR A 291 0.90 -5.91 0.92
N PRO A 292 0.98 -7.21 0.57
CA PRO A 292 -0.09 -8.19 0.88
C PRO A 292 -0.23 -8.54 2.37
N VAL A 293 0.73 -8.13 3.20
CA VAL A 293 0.81 -8.52 4.61
C VAL A 293 0.67 -7.31 5.51
N ASP A 294 -0.34 -7.37 6.38
CA ASP A 294 -0.57 -6.34 7.39
C ASP A 294 0.52 -6.39 8.46
N SER A 295 1.41 -5.39 8.42
CA SER A 295 2.58 -5.25 9.28
C SER A 295 2.23 -4.67 10.63
N TYR A 296 3.21 -4.67 11.56
CA TYR A 296 2.99 -4.09 12.89
C TYR A 296 2.67 -2.58 12.78
N HIS A 297 3.45 -1.86 11.98
CA HIS A 297 3.31 -0.42 11.70
C HIS A 297 3.29 -0.20 10.18
N ASN A 298 2.12 -0.19 9.57
CA ASN A 298 2.00 0.09 8.13
C ASN A 298 2.29 1.56 7.82
N VAL A 299 2.96 1.81 6.69
CA VAL A 299 3.38 3.14 6.26
C VAL A 299 2.62 3.58 5.03
N PHE A 300 1.95 4.74 5.11
CA PHE A 300 1.31 5.41 3.98
C PHE A 300 2.36 6.15 3.14
N SER A 301 3.12 5.41 2.34
CA SER A 301 4.29 5.95 1.67
C SER A 301 3.96 6.79 0.43
N ALA A 302 4.94 7.57 -0.04
CA ALA A 302 4.85 8.26 -1.32
C ALA A 302 4.85 7.30 -2.54
N LEU A 303 5.18 6.01 -2.37
CA LEU A 303 5.13 5.04 -3.45
C LEU A 303 3.70 4.83 -3.96
N THR A 304 2.76 4.60 -3.05
CA THR A 304 1.37 4.39 -3.44
C THR A 304 0.72 5.69 -3.93
N LEU A 305 1.12 6.86 -3.40
CA LEU A 305 0.73 8.14 -4.01
C LEU A 305 1.30 8.30 -5.43
N ALA A 306 2.53 7.84 -5.68
CA ALA A 306 3.11 7.85 -7.03
C ALA A 306 2.29 6.97 -7.99
N PHE A 307 1.81 5.81 -7.54
CA PHE A 307 0.87 5.00 -8.31
C PHE A 307 -0.42 5.78 -8.65
N PHE A 308 -1.06 6.38 -7.64
CA PHE A 308 -2.30 7.11 -7.87
C PHE A 308 -2.11 8.29 -8.83
N ALA A 309 -1.00 9.01 -8.74
CA ALA A 309 -0.66 10.06 -9.71
C ALA A 309 -0.43 9.49 -11.11
N ASP A 310 0.39 8.44 -11.23
CA ASP A 310 0.75 7.83 -12.52
C ASP A 310 -0.42 7.10 -13.20
N SER A 311 -1.46 6.73 -12.45
CA SER A 311 -2.71 6.16 -12.98
C SER A 311 -3.42 7.10 -13.95
N GLY A 312 -3.18 8.41 -13.84
CA GLY A 312 -3.89 9.45 -14.59
C GLY A 312 -5.29 9.76 -14.06
N TRP A 313 -5.73 9.08 -13.00
CA TRP A 313 -7.08 9.23 -12.43
C TRP A 313 -7.15 10.23 -11.27
N TYR A 314 -6.03 10.43 -10.57
CA TYR A 314 -5.99 11.20 -9.33
C TYR A 314 -4.84 12.20 -9.34
N GLN A 315 -5.08 13.37 -8.75
CA GLN A 315 -4.02 14.25 -8.26
C GLN A 315 -3.74 13.90 -6.80
N VAL A 316 -2.48 14.02 -6.39
CA VAL A 316 -2.04 13.56 -5.05
C VAL A 316 -1.46 14.70 -4.23
N ASN A 317 -1.73 14.67 -2.93
CA ASN A 317 -1.12 15.54 -1.95
C ASN A 317 0.07 14.83 -1.29
N ALA A 318 1.28 15.18 -1.71
CA ALA A 318 2.51 14.57 -1.18
C ALA A 318 2.67 14.74 0.34
N SER A 319 2.07 15.78 0.94
CA SER A 319 2.22 16.08 2.37
C SER A 319 1.54 15.05 3.28
N THR A 320 0.71 14.16 2.73
CA THR A 320 0.08 13.08 3.51
C THR A 320 0.92 11.80 3.54
N SER A 321 2.07 11.78 2.86
CA SER A 321 2.95 10.62 2.86
C SER A 321 3.86 10.56 4.08
N GLU A 322 4.07 9.35 4.54
CA GLU A 322 5.01 9.00 5.59
C GLU A 322 6.35 8.52 5.02
N VAL A 323 7.40 8.59 5.84
CA VAL A 323 8.72 8.06 5.47
C VAL A 323 8.74 6.57 5.71
N MET A 324 8.97 5.81 4.66
CA MET A 324 9.32 4.41 4.79
C MET A 324 10.83 4.30 5.03
N HIS A 325 11.24 3.68 6.14
CA HIS A 325 12.66 3.51 6.46
C HIS A 325 13.23 2.19 5.90
N PHE A 326 12.38 1.18 5.72
CA PHE A 326 12.76 -0.11 5.17
C PHE A 326 13.34 0.01 3.76
N GLY A 327 14.51 -0.59 3.52
CA GLY A 327 15.23 -0.49 2.25
C GLY A 327 15.80 0.90 1.91
N ARG A 328 15.50 1.94 2.71
CA ARG A 328 15.88 3.31 2.38
C ARG A 328 17.40 3.48 2.33
N LYS A 329 17.88 3.95 1.17
CA LYS A 329 19.29 4.18 0.79
C LYS A 329 20.21 2.96 0.93
N LYS A 330 19.67 1.74 0.78
CA LYS A 330 20.45 0.48 0.89
C LYS A 330 21.22 0.09 -0.37
N GLY A 331 21.07 0.82 -1.46
CA GLY A 331 21.72 0.57 -2.74
C GLY A 331 21.03 -0.50 -3.58
N CYS A 332 21.57 -0.72 -4.78
CA CYS A 332 20.95 -1.62 -5.76
C CYS A 332 20.87 -3.08 -5.29
N SER A 333 21.89 -3.58 -4.58
CA SER A 333 21.95 -4.97 -4.12
C SER A 333 20.75 -5.33 -3.23
N PHE A 334 20.25 -4.39 -2.43
CA PHE A 334 19.04 -4.58 -1.65
C PHE A 334 17.86 -5.05 -2.52
N ALA A 335 17.65 -4.35 -3.64
CA ALA A 335 16.58 -4.64 -4.58
C ALA A 335 16.86 -5.90 -5.40
N THR A 336 18.08 -6.02 -5.97
CA THR A 336 18.35 -6.97 -7.06
C THR A 336 18.96 -8.30 -6.63
N GLU A 337 19.58 -8.38 -5.45
CA GLU A 337 20.23 -9.60 -4.94
C GLU A 337 19.34 -10.34 -3.92
N LYS A 338 19.67 -11.59 -3.60
CA LYS A 338 18.98 -12.34 -2.53
C LYS A 338 19.23 -11.67 -1.18
N CYS A 339 18.25 -11.69 -0.29
CA CYS A 339 18.33 -11.02 1.03
C CYS A 339 19.44 -11.57 1.95
N ILE A 340 19.82 -12.84 1.77
CA ILE A 340 20.96 -13.46 2.44
C ILE A 340 21.97 -13.88 1.38
N ASP A 341 23.23 -13.50 1.58
CA ASP A 341 24.33 -13.96 0.75
C ASP A 341 24.61 -15.44 1.06
N SER A 342 24.52 -16.28 0.04
CA SER A 342 24.60 -17.74 0.21
C SER A 342 26.00 -18.24 0.60
N MET A 343 27.06 -17.46 0.34
CA MET A 343 28.43 -17.85 0.66
C MET A 343 28.81 -17.50 2.10
N THR A 344 28.42 -16.31 2.55
CA THR A 344 28.73 -15.78 3.87
C THR A 344 27.66 -16.09 4.91
N GLN A 345 26.46 -16.49 4.45
CA GLN A 345 25.25 -16.63 5.27
C GLN A 345 24.93 -15.37 6.08
N ALA A 346 25.32 -14.20 5.57
CA ALA A 346 25.07 -12.90 6.16
C ALA A 346 23.92 -12.19 5.42
N PRO A 347 23.10 -11.41 6.13
CA PRO A 347 22.10 -10.57 5.49
C PRO A 347 22.77 -9.44 4.68
N ILE A 348 22.24 -9.12 3.50
CA ILE A 348 22.73 -7.99 2.68
C ILE A 348 22.48 -6.63 3.35
N ALA A 349 21.50 -6.58 4.27
CA ALA A 349 21.17 -5.43 5.10
C ALA A 349 20.76 -5.92 6.50
N ALA A 350 21.68 -5.89 7.46
CA ALA A 350 21.51 -6.52 8.78
C ALA A 350 20.48 -5.85 9.71
N ASP A 351 20.02 -4.65 9.39
CA ASP A 351 18.92 -3.97 10.07
C ASP A 351 17.55 -4.35 9.51
N THR A 352 17.50 -4.94 8.31
CA THR A 352 16.27 -5.34 7.61
C THR A 352 16.09 -6.84 7.58
N PHE A 353 17.15 -7.56 7.22
CA PHE A 353 17.18 -9.03 7.15
C PHE A 353 18.04 -9.60 8.28
N CYS A 354 17.76 -10.83 8.68
CA CYS A 354 18.42 -11.44 9.81
C CYS A 354 18.70 -12.94 9.60
N THR A 355 19.68 -13.47 10.34
CA THR A 355 20.09 -14.89 10.25
C THR A 355 20.23 -15.56 11.62
N THR A 356 19.85 -14.84 12.68
CA THR A 356 19.87 -15.28 14.07
C THR A 356 18.46 -15.64 14.52
N PHE A 357 18.29 -16.66 15.37
CA PHE A 357 16.97 -17.08 15.85
C PHE A 357 16.28 -15.98 16.66
N SER A 358 14.95 -15.96 16.65
CA SER A 358 14.13 -14.97 17.38
C SER A 358 14.42 -14.92 18.89
N THR A 359 14.79 -16.05 19.50
CA THR A 359 15.15 -16.14 20.92
C THR A 359 16.50 -15.49 21.26
N GLU A 360 17.35 -15.28 20.25
CA GLU A 360 18.69 -14.73 20.38
C GLU A 360 18.77 -13.31 19.82
N PHE A 361 17.99 -13.00 18.78
CA PHE A 361 17.96 -11.69 18.15
C PHE A 361 17.40 -10.64 19.11
N GLN A 362 18.14 -9.55 19.25
CA GLN A 362 17.71 -8.39 20.02
C GLN A 362 18.15 -7.13 19.30
N GLY A 363 17.18 -6.41 18.74
CA GLY A 363 17.42 -5.20 17.98
C GLY A 363 16.26 -4.23 18.09
N CYS A 364 16.28 -3.25 17.20
CA CYS A 364 15.21 -2.28 16.99
C CYS A 364 14.60 -2.51 15.61
N SER A 365 13.34 -2.14 15.44
CA SER A 365 12.72 -2.03 14.12
C SER A 365 13.47 -0.99 13.29
N VAL A 366 13.34 -1.06 11.95
CA VAL A 366 14.09 -0.20 11.02
C VAL A 366 13.77 1.29 11.23
N ASP A 367 12.54 1.61 11.63
CA ASP A 367 12.05 2.96 11.96
C ASP A 367 12.31 3.38 13.43
N ALA A 368 12.98 2.50 14.19
CA ALA A 368 13.26 2.63 15.60
C ALA A 368 12.01 2.88 16.48
N SER A 369 10.80 2.57 16.03
CA SER A 369 9.58 2.74 16.84
C SER A 369 9.43 1.67 17.92
N SER A 370 10.02 0.50 17.71
CA SER A 370 9.92 -0.62 18.64
C SER A 370 11.23 -1.40 18.75
N ARG A 371 11.31 -2.23 19.79
CA ARG A 371 12.19 -3.39 19.77
C ARG A 371 11.73 -4.37 18.68
N ALA A 372 12.65 -5.16 18.16
CA ALA A 372 12.38 -6.10 17.08
C ALA A 372 12.87 -7.52 17.37
N ILE A 373 12.27 -8.46 16.66
CA ILE A 373 12.64 -9.88 16.59
C ILE A 373 13.06 -10.25 15.17
N CYS A 374 13.77 -11.36 15.02
CA CYS A 374 14.01 -11.95 13.71
C CYS A 374 12.91 -12.96 13.37
N SER A 375 12.33 -12.89 12.17
CA SER A 375 11.30 -13.83 11.70
C SER A 375 11.87 -15.13 11.12
N LEU A 376 13.14 -15.43 11.37
CA LEU A 376 13.79 -16.66 10.94
C LEU A 376 13.08 -17.88 11.53
N SER A 377 12.72 -18.80 10.65
CA SER A 377 12.13 -20.09 10.94
C SER A 377 13.03 -21.21 10.41
N THR A 378 13.04 -22.32 11.14
CA THR A 378 13.61 -23.62 10.72
C THR A 378 12.57 -24.72 10.71
N GLU A 379 11.28 -24.36 10.71
CA GLU A 379 10.19 -25.32 10.69
C GLU A 379 10.19 -26.14 9.40
N ASN A 380 9.39 -27.21 9.34
CA ASN A 380 9.25 -28.07 8.16
C ASN A 380 8.43 -27.39 7.03
N GLN A 381 8.81 -26.17 6.66
CA GLN A 381 8.23 -25.43 5.55
C GLN A 381 8.84 -25.89 4.21
N SER A 382 8.03 -25.85 3.15
CA SER A 382 8.47 -26.16 1.79
C SER A 382 8.84 -24.85 1.07
N ILE A 383 10.13 -24.53 1.03
CA ILE A 383 10.65 -23.32 0.38
C ILE A 383 11.06 -23.63 -1.09
N PRO A 384 10.52 -22.92 -2.09
CA PRO A 384 10.97 -23.01 -3.48
C PRO A 384 12.47 -22.75 -3.65
N THR A 385 13.12 -23.37 -4.64
CA THR A 385 14.59 -23.33 -4.81
C THR A 385 15.13 -21.92 -5.03
N GLU A 386 14.39 -21.08 -5.74
CA GLU A 386 14.65 -19.66 -5.96
C GLU A 386 14.70 -18.87 -4.63
N TYR A 387 13.96 -19.29 -3.61
CA TYR A 387 13.88 -18.65 -2.29
C TYR A 387 14.69 -19.36 -1.20
N GLN A 388 15.51 -20.35 -1.56
CA GLN A 388 16.42 -20.99 -0.60
C GLN A 388 17.68 -20.12 -0.41
N TYR A 389 17.94 -19.77 0.85
CA TYR A 389 18.99 -18.84 1.27
C TYR A 389 20.18 -19.51 1.97
N PHE A 390 19.95 -20.65 2.62
CA PHE A 390 20.96 -21.34 3.42
C PHE A 390 21.37 -22.65 2.74
N PRO A 391 22.61 -22.75 2.22
CA PRO A 391 23.13 -24.02 1.71
C PRO A 391 22.99 -25.11 2.78
N ASP A 392 22.54 -26.30 2.37
CA ASP A 392 22.30 -27.47 3.22
C ASP A 392 21.10 -27.42 4.18
N GLN A 393 20.35 -26.31 4.21
CA GLN A 393 19.14 -26.17 5.04
C GLN A 393 17.96 -25.63 4.23
N PRO A 394 17.36 -26.44 3.33
CA PRO A 394 16.34 -25.97 2.37
C PRO A 394 15.02 -25.52 3.01
N THR A 395 14.79 -25.82 4.29
CA THR A 395 13.61 -25.38 5.05
C THR A 395 13.89 -24.14 5.92
N LYS A 396 15.14 -23.65 5.95
CA LYS A 396 15.52 -22.49 6.75
C LYS A 396 15.30 -21.20 5.96
N GLY A 397 14.53 -20.28 6.53
CA GLY A 397 14.14 -19.02 5.91
C GLY A 397 13.13 -18.30 6.80
N GLY A 398 12.63 -17.15 6.36
CA GLY A 398 11.45 -16.52 6.96
C GLY A 398 10.18 -17.33 6.66
N ALA A 399 9.17 -17.24 7.53
CA ALA A 399 7.88 -17.90 7.34
C ALA A 399 6.93 -17.15 6.37
N ASN A 400 7.24 -15.88 6.06
CA ASN A 400 6.44 -15.08 5.14
C ASN A 400 6.77 -15.49 3.69
N SER A 401 5.84 -16.16 3.02
CA SER A 401 6.01 -16.51 1.61
C SER A 401 5.99 -15.29 0.69
N PHE A 402 5.27 -14.22 1.03
CA PHE A 402 5.23 -12.97 0.25
C PHE A 402 6.56 -12.22 0.33
N ALA A 403 7.26 -12.29 1.47
CA ALA A 403 8.60 -11.72 1.59
C ALA A 403 9.68 -12.58 0.90
N ASP A 404 9.35 -13.37 -0.11
CA ASP A 404 10.21 -14.37 -0.74
C ASP A 404 10.89 -15.32 0.28
N PHE A 405 10.26 -15.63 1.42
CA PHE A 405 10.88 -16.37 2.54
C PHE A 405 12.14 -15.70 3.12
N CYS A 406 12.34 -14.40 2.93
CA CYS A 406 13.41 -13.66 3.60
C CYS A 406 13.11 -13.54 5.10
N PRO A 407 14.06 -13.89 5.99
CA PRO A 407 13.90 -13.57 7.40
C PRO A 407 14.04 -12.07 7.62
N LEU A 408 13.01 -11.45 8.17
CA LEU A 408 12.87 -10.01 8.39
C LEU A 408 13.09 -9.64 9.86
N VAL A 409 13.59 -8.43 10.09
CA VAL A 409 13.64 -7.79 11.42
C VAL A 409 12.32 -7.07 11.66
N LEU A 410 11.44 -7.66 12.47
CA LEU A 410 10.07 -7.19 12.65
C LEU A 410 9.84 -6.60 14.04
N GLY A 411 9.16 -5.45 14.08
CA GLY A 411 8.62 -4.87 15.32
C GLY A 411 7.49 -5.71 15.91
N TYR A 412 7.21 -5.52 17.20
CA TYR A 412 6.13 -6.24 17.89
C TYR A 412 5.55 -5.42 19.04
N THR A 413 4.27 -5.67 19.38
CA THR A 413 3.50 -4.84 20.33
C THR A 413 4.14 -4.67 21.70
N ALA A 414 4.66 -5.75 22.30
CA ALA A 414 5.31 -5.68 23.62
C ALA A 414 6.71 -5.01 23.58
N GLY A 415 7.18 -4.66 22.38
CA GLY A 415 8.43 -3.94 22.14
C GLY A 415 8.24 -2.48 21.76
N ASP A 416 7.00 -2.02 21.54
CA ASP A 416 6.69 -0.66 21.07
C ASP A 416 7.05 0.39 22.11
N CYS A 417 7.87 1.37 21.71
CA CYS A 417 8.40 2.41 22.58
C CYS A 417 7.37 3.48 22.95
N THR A 418 6.22 3.53 22.29
CA THR A 418 5.13 4.47 22.56
C THR A 418 4.17 4.00 23.65
N ILE A 419 4.16 2.69 23.93
CA ILE A 419 3.23 2.06 24.87
C ILE A 419 3.88 1.97 26.26
N SER A 420 3.43 2.81 27.20
CA SER A 420 4.02 2.92 28.54
C SER A 420 4.01 1.63 29.36
N THR A 421 3.05 0.72 29.12
CA THR A 421 2.94 -0.56 29.83
C THR A 421 4.01 -1.58 29.42
N ASN A 422 4.79 -1.33 28.37
CA ASN A 422 5.88 -2.19 27.93
C ASN A 422 7.15 -2.04 28.78
N LEU A 423 7.22 -1.01 29.65
CA LEU A 423 8.35 -0.82 30.55
C LEU A 423 8.49 -2.01 31.51
N LEU A 424 9.67 -2.64 31.52
CA LEU A 424 9.93 -3.80 32.37
C LEU A 424 9.77 -3.46 33.85
N GLN A 425 8.98 -4.27 34.55
CA GLN A 425 8.80 -4.19 36.01
C GLN A 425 9.58 -5.31 36.72
N LEU A 426 10.42 -4.96 37.68
CA LEU A 426 11.13 -5.92 38.53
C LEU A 426 10.35 -6.23 39.80
N GLY A 427 9.47 -7.22 39.71
CA GLY A 427 8.57 -7.59 40.80
C GLY A 427 7.66 -6.41 41.18
N LYS A 428 7.73 -5.97 42.44
CA LYS A 428 7.02 -4.77 42.94
C LYS A 428 7.95 -3.56 43.14
N SER A 429 9.18 -3.62 42.63
CA SER A 429 10.16 -2.54 42.79
C SER A 429 9.97 -1.47 41.70
N ASN A 430 10.40 -0.25 42.00
CA ASN A 430 10.45 0.85 41.04
C ASN A 430 11.82 0.94 40.33
N ILE A 431 12.58 -0.16 40.32
CA ILE A 431 13.92 -0.18 39.73
C ILE A 431 13.80 -0.22 38.21
N ASN A 432 14.31 0.82 37.55
CA ASN A 432 14.41 0.86 36.09
C ASN A 432 15.74 0.25 35.66
N ALA A 433 15.74 -1.07 35.51
CA ALA A 433 16.92 -1.88 35.27
C ALA A 433 17.79 -1.46 34.08
N PHE A 434 17.17 -0.82 33.07
CA PHE A 434 17.77 -0.53 31.77
C PHE A 434 17.75 0.97 31.43
N GLY A 435 17.24 1.80 32.34
CA GLY A 435 17.05 3.24 32.10
C GLY A 435 16.06 3.53 30.98
N GLU A 436 15.15 2.61 30.67
CA GLU A 436 14.22 2.75 29.55
C GLU A 436 13.13 3.78 29.85
N THR A 437 12.64 4.45 28.81
CA THR A 437 11.48 5.33 28.86
C THR A 437 10.55 4.99 27.70
N TYR A 438 9.26 4.87 27.99
CA TYR A 438 8.22 4.63 27.00
C TYR A 438 7.29 5.84 26.94
N CYS A 439 7.13 6.41 25.75
CA CYS A 439 6.42 7.66 25.52
C CYS A 439 6.08 7.85 24.02
N PRO A 440 5.11 8.68 23.64
CA PRO A 440 4.67 8.82 22.24
C PRO A 440 5.77 9.16 21.22
N THR A 441 6.87 9.77 21.67
CA THR A 441 8.01 10.15 20.81
C THR A 441 9.29 9.37 21.15
N CYS A 442 9.18 8.32 21.96
CA CYS A 442 10.33 7.51 22.36
C CYS A 442 10.76 6.60 21.22
N LYS A 443 12.07 6.38 21.07
CA LYS A 443 12.65 5.56 20.01
C LYS A 443 13.55 4.48 20.59
N CYS A 444 13.73 3.41 19.84
CA CYS A 444 14.58 2.29 20.19
C CYS A 444 16.03 2.57 19.74
N THR A 445 17.00 2.19 20.57
CA THR A 445 18.39 2.05 20.13
C THR A 445 19.04 0.83 20.77
N GLN A 446 20.18 0.41 20.23
CA GLN A 446 20.99 -0.64 20.84
C GLN A 446 21.58 -0.16 22.17
N THR A 447 21.56 -1.05 23.15
CA THR A 447 22.01 -0.75 24.51
C THR A 447 22.34 -2.01 25.27
N SER A 448 23.37 -1.96 26.12
CA SER A 448 23.71 -2.98 27.11
C SER A 448 23.59 -2.46 28.54
N LEU A 449 22.92 -1.31 28.72
CA LEU A 449 22.87 -0.60 30.00
C LEU A 449 22.29 -1.49 31.10
N ARG A 450 22.87 -1.43 32.30
CA ARG A 450 22.38 -2.12 33.48
C ARG A 450 22.54 -1.23 34.70
N SER A 451 21.43 -0.87 35.34
CA SER A 451 21.44 0.04 36.49
C SER A 451 22.15 -0.60 37.69
N GLU A 452 22.95 0.16 38.41
CA GLU A 452 23.75 -0.32 39.55
C GLU A 452 22.88 -0.92 40.69
N ASP A 453 21.69 -0.37 40.91
CA ASP A 453 20.70 -0.83 41.90
C ASP A 453 19.96 -2.12 41.49
N SER A 454 20.17 -2.59 40.26
CA SER A 454 19.51 -3.79 39.73
C SER A 454 20.37 -5.05 39.79
N THR A 455 21.60 -4.96 40.28
CA THR A 455 22.60 -6.06 40.30
C THR A 455 22.17 -7.31 41.07
N LEU A 456 21.26 -7.19 42.03
CA LEU A 456 20.70 -8.33 42.78
C LEU A 456 19.62 -9.12 42.00
N TRP A 457 19.16 -8.59 40.87
CA TRP A 457 18.16 -9.24 40.03
C TRP A 457 18.82 -9.98 38.88
N THR A 458 18.50 -11.27 38.74
CA THR A 458 18.81 -12.02 37.52
C THR A 458 17.81 -11.64 36.44
N ILE A 459 18.26 -10.99 35.37
CA ILE A 459 17.42 -10.72 34.19
C ILE A 459 17.97 -11.51 33.02
N ASN A 460 17.11 -12.37 32.47
CA ASN A 460 17.39 -13.17 31.30
C ASN A 460 16.21 -13.01 30.32
N PRO A 461 16.46 -12.72 29.03
CA PRO A 461 17.77 -12.46 28.42
C PRO A 461 18.37 -11.09 28.81
N PRO A 462 19.70 -10.92 28.74
CA PRO A 462 20.31 -9.59 28.80
C PRO A 462 19.70 -8.71 27.71
N ARG A 463 19.49 -7.41 27.96
CA ARG A 463 18.96 -6.48 26.96
C ARG A 463 20.08 -6.00 26.04
N GLN A 464 19.84 -6.06 24.73
CA GLN A 464 20.71 -5.48 23.69
C GLN A 464 20.04 -4.32 22.94
N SER A 465 18.76 -4.06 23.22
CA SER A 465 17.98 -2.93 22.70
C SER A 465 17.01 -2.41 23.76
N GLY A 466 16.71 -1.11 23.70
CA GLY A 466 15.78 -0.47 24.62
C GLY A 466 15.22 0.84 24.11
N CYS A 467 14.11 1.25 24.73
CA CYS A 467 13.36 2.46 24.37
C CYS A 467 13.80 3.65 25.23
N TYR A 468 14.03 4.80 24.59
CA TYR A 468 14.51 6.02 25.25
C TYR A 468 13.84 7.26 24.70
N ALA A 469 13.69 8.28 25.54
CA ALA A 469 13.26 9.59 25.11
C ALA A 469 14.41 10.27 24.34
N MET A 470 14.11 10.73 23.12
CA MET A 470 15.08 11.36 22.22
C MET A 470 14.59 12.75 21.80
N ARG A 471 15.53 13.68 21.60
CA ARG A 471 15.29 15.01 21.03
C ARG A 471 16.34 15.34 20.00
N CYS A 472 15.94 15.86 18.86
CA CYS A 472 16.86 16.20 17.78
C CYS A 472 17.10 17.72 17.73
N PHE A 473 18.37 18.11 17.57
CA PHE A 473 18.79 19.50 17.41
C PHE A 473 19.51 19.66 16.09
N VAL A 474 19.09 20.62 15.28
CA VAL A 474 19.80 21.01 14.06
C VAL A 474 20.84 22.05 14.42
N ASN A 475 22.11 21.74 14.19
CA ASN A 475 23.21 22.65 14.43
C ASN A 475 23.34 23.68 13.29
N VAL A 476 24.10 24.76 13.55
CA VAL A 476 24.31 25.86 12.57
C VAL A 476 24.94 25.37 11.26
N ASN A 477 25.68 24.26 11.28
CA ASN A 477 26.29 23.61 10.12
C ASN A 477 25.38 22.56 9.44
N SER A 478 24.09 22.54 9.76
CA SER A 478 23.11 21.55 9.29
C SER A 478 23.36 20.10 9.76
N SER A 479 24.32 19.85 10.65
CA SER A 479 24.45 18.54 11.30
C SER A 479 23.36 18.36 12.36
N VAL A 480 22.91 17.12 12.56
CA VAL A 480 21.87 16.80 13.55
C VAL A 480 22.51 16.15 14.78
N THR A 481 22.12 16.61 15.96
CA THR A 481 22.50 16.02 17.25
C THR A 481 21.28 15.38 17.90
N VAL A 482 21.40 14.11 18.28
CA VAL A 482 20.35 13.39 19.01
C VAL A 482 20.68 13.43 20.49
N GLN A 483 19.88 14.10 21.30
CA GLN A 483 19.99 14.06 22.74
C GLN A 483 19.11 12.95 23.30
N LEU A 484 19.69 12.07 24.12
CA LEU A 484 18.96 11.04 24.84
C LEU A 484 18.79 11.45 26.30
N THR A 485 17.65 11.11 26.89
CA THR A 485 17.35 11.28 28.32
C THR A 485 17.21 9.91 28.96
N ILE A 486 18.07 9.59 29.93
CA ILE A 486 18.07 8.29 30.63
C ILE A 486 17.72 8.49 32.12
N PRO A 487 16.56 8.00 32.60
CA PRO A 487 16.23 8.02 34.02
C PRO A 487 17.11 7.05 34.83
N ARG A 488 17.51 7.46 36.03
CA ARG A 488 18.33 6.67 36.98
C ARG A 488 17.53 6.39 38.25
N SER A 489 17.10 5.14 38.43
CA SER A 489 16.28 4.78 39.60
C SER A 489 17.04 4.93 40.92
N ALA A 490 18.33 4.61 40.96
CA ALA A 490 19.16 4.71 42.17
C ALA A 490 19.34 6.16 42.66
N ALA A 491 19.58 7.08 41.72
CA ALA A 491 19.83 8.49 42.02
C ALA A 491 18.55 9.35 42.05
N GLN A 492 17.42 8.80 41.59
CA GLN A 492 16.13 9.49 41.46
C GLN A 492 16.19 10.75 40.59
N ASP A 493 16.97 10.70 39.50
CA ASP A 493 17.13 11.79 38.54
C ASP A 493 17.23 11.25 37.10
N SER A 494 17.63 12.11 36.15
CA SER A 494 17.88 11.73 34.76
C SER A 494 19.19 12.32 34.26
N VAL A 495 19.91 11.57 33.43
CA VAL A 495 21.12 12.04 32.74
C VAL A 495 20.82 12.26 31.26
N ASN A 496 21.31 13.39 30.73
CA ASN A 496 21.24 13.73 29.32
C ASN A 496 22.63 13.66 28.70
N PHE A 497 22.73 13.12 27.50
CA PHE A 497 23.94 13.18 26.69
C PHE A 497 23.58 13.31 25.21
N ASN A 498 24.55 13.77 24.43
CA ASN A 498 24.36 14.10 23.03
C ASN A 498 25.11 13.09 22.16
N CYS A 499 24.39 12.50 21.22
CA CYS A 499 24.91 11.69 20.13
C CYS A 499 25.15 12.57 18.92
N THR A 500 26.40 12.62 18.48
CA THR A 500 26.82 13.36 17.27
C THR A 500 27.31 12.44 16.16
N ILE A 501 27.70 11.21 16.50
CA ILE A 501 28.21 10.21 15.58
C ILE A 501 27.32 8.96 15.66
N LYS A 502 26.72 8.57 14.53
CA LYS A 502 25.95 7.31 14.41
C LYS A 502 26.84 6.12 14.81
N GLY A 503 26.31 5.24 15.65
CA GLY A 503 26.99 4.00 16.06
C GLY A 503 28.05 4.17 17.16
N GLU A 504 28.31 5.40 17.62
CA GLU A 504 29.20 5.64 18.76
C GLU A 504 28.63 5.00 20.02
N LYS A 505 29.49 4.32 20.80
CA LYS A 505 29.11 3.68 22.06
C LYS A 505 29.49 4.56 23.22
N LEU A 506 28.52 4.93 24.05
CA LEU A 506 28.70 5.84 25.18
C LEU A 506 28.37 5.15 26.50
N SER A 507 29.20 5.36 27.51
CA SER A 507 28.88 4.96 28.88
C SER A 507 27.95 5.98 29.54
N VAL A 508 27.02 5.49 30.36
CA VAL A 508 26.03 6.34 31.06
C VAL A 508 26.28 6.30 32.57
N PRO A 509 26.51 7.43 33.25
CA PRO A 509 26.76 7.45 34.68
C PRO A 509 25.64 6.79 35.51
N GLY A 510 25.99 5.84 36.37
CA GLY A 510 25.03 5.05 37.17
C GLY A 510 24.57 3.75 36.50
N PHE A 511 25.12 3.42 35.34
CA PHE A 511 24.90 2.16 34.64
C PHE A 511 26.24 1.52 34.27
N SER A 512 26.29 0.18 34.29
CA SER A 512 27.30 -0.56 33.53
C SER A 512 26.83 -0.75 32.08
N GLY A 513 27.76 -1.05 31.17
CA GLY A 513 27.46 -1.21 29.75
C GLY A 513 27.51 0.11 28.98
N ASP A 514 26.90 0.11 27.80
CA ASP A 514 26.95 1.18 26.83
C ASP A 514 25.60 1.38 26.14
N ILE A 515 25.38 2.59 25.63
CA ILE A 515 24.31 2.91 24.69
C ILE A 515 24.92 3.27 23.35
N THR A 516 24.38 2.69 22.28
CA THR A 516 24.81 2.98 20.92
C THR A 516 24.02 4.19 20.40
N CYS A 517 24.71 5.19 19.88
CA CYS A 517 24.09 6.37 19.29
C CYS A 517 23.29 5.99 18.04
N PRO A 518 21.98 6.32 17.99
CA PRO A 518 21.11 5.95 16.88
C PRO A 518 21.47 6.73 15.61
N ASP A 519 20.93 6.30 14.47
CA ASP A 519 21.02 7.04 13.22
C ASP A 519 20.10 8.27 13.25
N PRO A 520 20.61 9.51 13.18
CA PRO A 520 19.78 10.70 13.13
C PRO A 520 18.79 10.70 11.95
N ALA A 521 19.11 10.03 10.83
CA ALA A 521 18.21 9.93 9.68
C ALA A 521 16.99 9.02 9.92
N VAL A 522 16.97 8.27 11.03
CA VAL A 522 15.87 7.38 11.42
C VAL A 522 15.10 7.96 12.62
N VAL A 523 15.81 8.42 13.65
CA VAL A 523 15.16 8.87 14.90
C VAL A 523 14.76 10.34 14.90
N CYS A 524 15.24 11.12 13.94
CA CYS A 524 14.83 12.51 13.76
C CYS A 524 13.90 12.61 12.56
N GLU A 525 12.76 13.28 12.75
CA GLU A 525 11.89 13.69 11.66
C GLU A 525 12.67 14.65 10.75
N GLY A 526 13.06 14.15 9.57
CA GLY A 526 13.58 14.99 8.49
C GLY A 526 12.44 15.57 7.66
N GLU A 527 12.69 16.65 6.92
CA GLU A 527 11.71 17.15 5.96
C GLU A 527 11.40 16.07 4.91
N ASN A 528 10.12 15.69 4.80
CA ASN A 528 9.62 14.81 3.73
C ASN A 528 9.62 15.59 2.41
N SER A 529 10.75 15.63 1.69
CA SER A 529 10.83 16.25 0.36
C SER A 529 10.16 15.41 -0.75
N ASN A 530 9.14 14.61 -0.41
CA ASN A 530 8.37 13.81 -1.37
C ASN A 530 7.58 14.71 -2.34
N SER A 531 7.41 15.99 -2.00
CA SER A 531 6.81 17.00 -2.89
C SER A 531 7.53 17.06 -4.24
N ASP A 532 8.85 17.02 -4.25
CA ASP A 532 9.63 17.17 -5.49
C ASP A 532 9.58 15.92 -6.36
N LEU A 533 9.45 14.74 -5.74
CA LEU A 533 9.30 13.46 -6.45
C LEU A 533 7.93 13.32 -7.12
N LEU A 534 6.88 13.83 -6.47
CA LEU A 534 5.50 13.72 -6.95
C LEU A 534 5.07 14.91 -7.83
N ALA A 535 5.75 16.05 -7.76
CA ALA A 535 5.49 17.25 -8.56
C ALA A 535 6.04 17.18 -10.00
N PHE A 536 6.34 15.98 -10.53
CA PHE A 536 6.88 15.82 -11.87
C PHE A 536 5.99 16.53 -12.91
N ASP A 537 6.54 17.56 -13.54
CA ASP A 537 6.02 18.20 -14.75
C ASP A 537 6.97 17.78 -15.87
N ASP A 538 6.44 17.17 -16.94
CA ASP A 538 7.17 16.51 -18.03
C ASP A 538 8.14 17.45 -18.77
N THR A 539 8.07 18.75 -18.49
CA THR A 539 8.95 19.78 -19.07
C THR A 539 10.39 19.77 -18.55
N ARG A 540 10.70 19.09 -17.44
CA ARG A 540 12.05 19.15 -16.82
C ARG A 540 13.04 18.05 -17.25
N ALA A 541 12.59 17.05 -18.02
CA ALA A 541 13.43 15.92 -18.44
C ALA A 541 14.29 16.18 -19.69
N THR A 542 14.21 17.35 -20.34
CA THR A 542 14.89 17.61 -21.62
C THR A 542 15.91 18.76 -21.63
N THR A 543 16.19 19.44 -20.51
CA THR A 543 17.17 20.54 -20.53
C THR A 543 18.21 20.44 -19.41
N ASN A 544 19.24 19.62 -19.65
CA ASN A 544 20.57 19.86 -19.12
C ASN A 544 21.62 19.49 -20.19
N SER A 545 21.63 20.26 -21.27
CA SER A 545 22.80 20.42 -22.14
C SER A 545 22.82 21.82 -22.75
N SER A 546 23.87 22.58 -22.40
CA SER A 546 24.50 23.68 -23.16
C SER A 546 23.69 24.89 -23.67
N SER A 547 23.98 26.04 -23.05
CA SER A 547 24.42 27.32 -23.64
C SER A 547 23.51 28.16 -24.56
N SER A 548 23.22 29.38 -24.06
CA SER A 548 23.30 30.71 -24.71
C SER A 548 22.61 30.98 -26.07
N GLY A 549 21.69 31.94 -26.05
CA GLY A 549 21.64 32.98 -27.08
C GLY A 549 20.28 33.26 -27.73
N SER A 550 19.85 34.51 -27.57
CA SER A 550 18.94 35.30 -28.42
C SER A 550 17.42 35.13 -28.32
N SER A 551 16.83 36.29 -28.07
CA SER A 551 15.45 36.73 -28.24
C SER A 551 14.90 36.46 -29.64
N ASP A 552 13.65 36.04 -29.73
CA ASP A 552 12.75 36.55 -30.77
C ASP A 552 11.29 36.56 -30.32
N THR A 553 10.62 37.63 -30.73
CA THR A 553 9.23 37.99 -30.45
C THR A 553 8.30 37.36 -31.48
N GLY A 554 7.22 36.69 -31.04
CA GLY A 554 6.23 36.09 -31.94
C GLY A 554 4.82 36.07 -31.34
N SER A 555 4.02 37.07 -31.74
CA SER A 555 2.59 37.22 -31.46
C SER A 555 1.75 36.17 -32.21
N GLY A 556 0.75 35.57 -31.55
CA GLY A 556 -0.14 34.56 -32.15
C GLY A 556 -1.51 34.45 -31.48
N THR A 557 -2.39 35.37 -31.87
CA THR A 557 -3.86 35.39 -31.92
C THR A 557 -4.68 34.25 -31.26
N ILE A 558 -5.53 34.65 -30.31
CA ILE A 558 -6.66 33.91 -29.74
C ILE A 558 -7.81 33.85 -30.77
N MET A 559 -8.28 32.64 -31.10
CA MET A 559 -9.54 32.43 -31.83
C MET A 559 -10.57 31.82 -30.88
N THR A 560 -11.61 32.60 -30.60
CA THR A 560 -12.82 32.20 -29.89
C THR A 560 -13.73 31.41 -30.83
N GLY A 561 -14.03 30.16 -30.48
CA GLY A 561 -15.06 29.34 -31.13
C GLY A 561 -16.01 28.77 -30.09
N THR A 562 -17.23 29.27 -30.08
CA THR A 562 -18.39 28.72 -29.37
C THR A 562 -18.96 27.55 -30.16
N GLU A 563 -18.94 26.33 -29.61
CA GLU A 563 -19.81 25.24 -30.06
C GLU A 563 -20.34 24.43 -28.87
N SER A 564 -21.66 24.42 -28.75
CA SER A 564 -22.45 23.47 -27.98
C SER A 564 -22.31 22.08 -28.61
N ASN A 565 -21.88 21.07 -27.87
CA ASN A 565 -21.99 19.68 -28.35
C ASN A 565 -22.47 18.73 -27.26
N SER A 566 -23.40 17.90 -27.71
CA SER A 566 -24.08 16.77 -27.09
C SER A 566 -23.12 15.72 -26.55
N VAL A 567 -23.46 15.16 -25.40
CA VAL A 567 -22.78 14.04 -24.74
C VAL A 567 -22.91 12.78 -25.61
N GLU A 568 -21.82 12.35 -26.22
CA GLU A 568 -21.68 11.04 -26.84
C GLU A 568 -21.49 9.97 -25.75
N LEU A 569 -22.43 9.04 -25.67
CA LEU A 569 -22.32 7.82 -24.87
C LEU A 569 -21.25 6.92 -25.47
N HIS A 570 -20.04 6.94 -24.90
CA HIS A 570 -18.98 5.97 -25.20
C HIS A 570 -19.09 4.76 -24.29
N LYS A 571 -18.96 3.60 -24.93
CA LYS A 571 -19.25 2.26 -24.41
C LYS A 571 -18.14 1.80 -23.47
N GLY A 572 -18.46 1.56 -22.21
CA GLY A 572 -17.72 0.59 -21.40
C GLY A 572 -18.29 -0.79 -21.67
N SER A 573 -17.59 -1.64 -22.43
CA SER A 573 -17.86 -3.08 -22.37
C SER A 573 -17.47 -3.55 -20.97
N SER A 574 -18.46 -3.69 -20.09
CA SER A 574 -18.20 -4.26 -18.78
C SER A 574 -17.90 -5.74 -18.96
N LEU A 575 -16.61 -5.99 -18.85
CA LEU A 575 -15.94 -7.27 -18.73
C LEU A 575 -16.64 -8.21 -17.72
N TRP A 576 -17.44 -7.69 -16.80
CA TRP A 576 -18.12 -8.37 -15.69
C TRP A 576 -18.70 -9.77 -15.91
N ALA A 577 -19.31 -10.09 -17.05
CA ALA A 577 -19.99 -11.39 -17.23
C ALA A 577 -19.04 -12.60 -17.40
N LEU A 578 -17.71 -12.40 -17.50
CA LEU A 578 -16.72 -13.46 -17.72
C LEU A 578 -15.70 -13.63 -16.58
N PHE A 579 -15.80 -12.86 -15.49
CA PHE A 579 -14.74 -12.77 -14.47
C PHE A 579 -15.11 -13.52 -13.20
N GLY A 580 -14.88 -14.84 -13.22
CA GLY A 580 -14.53 -15.54 -11.99
C GLY A 580 -13.08 -15.18 -11.63
N GLY A 581 -12.87 -14.07 -10.93
CA GLY A 581 -11.54 -13.62 -10.50
C GLY A 581 -11.45 -13.57 -8.97
N SER A 582 -10.36 -14.07 -8.41
CA SER A 582 -10.09 -14.11 -6.97
C SER A 582 -10.28 -12.73 -6.31
N LEU A 583 -11.01 -12.71 -5.20
CA LEU A 583 -11.13 -11.54 -4.33
C LEU A 583 -9.74 -11.15 -3.80
N LEU A 584 -9.35 -9.88 -3.96
CA LEU A 584 -8.09 -9.33 -3.49
C LEU A 584 -8.24 -9.03 -1.99
N ALA A 585 -7.35 -9.58 -1.18
CA ALA A 585 -7.52 -9.62 0.26
C ALA A 585 -6.19 -9.37 0.96
N VAL A 586 -6.17 -8.46 1.93
CA VAL A 586 -5.03 -8.32 2.84
C VAL A 586 -5.05 -9.41 3.91
N ALA A 587 -3.90 -10.05 4.14
CA ALA A 587 -3.74 -11.11 5.14
C ALA A 587 -3.10 -10.59 6.43
N ASN A 588 -3.54 -11.11 7.58
CA ASN A 588 -2.88 -10.90 8.87
C ASN A 588 -1.77 -11.95 9.08
N MET A 589 -0.60 -11.51 9.53
CA MET A 589 0.55 -12.36 9.84
C MET A 589 0.63 -12.88 11.28
N MET A 590 -0.37 -12.58 12.14
CA MET A 590 -0.40 -13.08 13.52
C MET A 590 -0.58 -14.59 13.63
#